data_AF-A0A8C5QXN8-F1
#
_entry.id   AF-A0A8C5QXN8-F1
#
_cell.length_a   1.000
_cell.length_b   1.000
_cell.length_c   1.000
_cell.angle_alpha   90.00
_cell.angle_beta   90.00
_cell.angle_gamma   90.00
#
_symmetry.space_group_name_H-M   'P 1'
#
loop_
_entity.id
_entity.type
_entity.pdbx_description
1 polymer ?
#
loop_
_entity_poly.entity_id
_entity_poly.type
_entity_poly.pdbx_seq_one_letter_code
_entity_poly.pdbx_strand_id
1 'polypeptide(L)'
;MLSPLLDEKLGRLSTAIDLALSQLTSQAQRLTEVEERVSTLEDGLTHLQTSVESHDSLLSSLIDKVDDLENRSRRNNLRIVRLPETVKGPQLHHVVSSWLPTALGLTDNLALTVERVHRLGPDLSPSLGPPRTVIFQLLNFSDKIRIMQAYRKANTLEHNGTTLRLFQDFSASLAARRRAFAPICSKLAAANVRFTLQYPARLRVHLHGQVTFYDSPTDALTILEDDTARSPSSTSTRQRSSNPPT
;
A
#
# COMPACT_ATOMS: atom_id res chain seq x y z
N MET A 1 -66.05 64.03 -30.37
CA MET A 1 -65.77 62.61 -30.66
C MET A 1 -64.38 62.16 -30.19
N LEU A 2 -63.35 63.03 -30.16
CA LEU A 2 -61.97 62.63 -29.82
C LEU A 2 -61.69 62.41 -28.31
N SER A 3 -62.30 63.21 -27.43
CA SER A 3 -62.08 63.10 -25.97
C SER A 3 -62.57 61.80 -25.32
N PRO A 4 -63.77 61.24 -25.61
CA PRO A 4 -64.20 59.99 -24.98
C PRO A 4 -63.35 58.79 -25.41
N LEU A 5 -62.84 58.80 -26.65
CA LEU A 5 -61.94 57.77 -27.16
C LEU A 5 -60.58 57.81 -26.46
N LEU A 6 -60.06 59.01 -26.19
CA LEU A 6 -58.82 59.21 -25.45
C LEU A 6 -58.95 58.73 -23.99
N ASP A 7 -60.04 59.07 -23.31
CA ASP A 7 -60.30 58.60 -21.94
C ASP A 7 -60.45 57.08 -21.86
N GLU A 8 -61.12 56.45 -22.83
CA GLU A 8 -61.24 55.00 -22.90
C GLU A 8 -59.88 54.32 -23.10
N LYS A 9 -59.03 54.88 -23.97
CA LYS A 9 -57.65 54.38 -24.20
C LYS A 9 -56.77 54.61 -22.97
N LEU A 10 -56.86 55.77 -22.31
CA LEU A 10 -56.12 56.07 -21.08
C LEU A 10 -56.54 55.15 -19.94
N GLY A 11 -57.84 54.89 -19.79
CA GLY A 11 -58.38 53.97 -18.79
C GLY A 11 -57.90 52.53 -19.00
N ARG A 12 -57.88 52.05 -20.25
CA ARG A 12 -57.29 50.74 -20.60
C ARG A 12 -55.78 50.68 -20.31
N LEU A 13 -55.06 51.77 -20.55
CA LEU A 13 -53.63 51.84 -20.26
C LEU A 13 -53.39 51.81 -18.75
N SER A 14 -54.18 52.57 -17.98
CA SER A 14 -54.11 52.59 -16.50
C SER A 14 -54.33 51.18 -15.93
N THR A 15 -55.39 50.48 -16.36
CA THR A 15 -55.68 49.13 -15.86
C THR A 15 -54.60 48.12 -16.26
N ALA A 16 -54.01 48.23 -17.45
CA ALA A 16 -52.89 47.40 -17.87
C ALA A 16 -51.63 47.66 -17.02
N ILE A 17 -51.36 48.92 -16.69
CA ILE A 17 -50.25 49.31 -15.80
C ILE A 17 -50.48 48.76 -14.38
N ASP A 18 -51.68 48.91 -13.83
CA ASP A 18 -52.01 48.39 -12.49
C ASP A 18 -51.86 46.86 -12.42
N LEU A 19 -52.30 46.16 -13.47
CA LEU A 19 -52.12 44.72 -13.58
C LEU A 19 -50.62 44.35 -13.64
N ALA A 20 -49.84 45.04 -14.46
CA ALA A 20 -48.39 44.80 -14.56
C ALA A 20 -47.67 45.05 -13.24
N LEU A 21 -48.02 46.11 -12.50
CA LEU A 21 -47.47 46.40 -11.17
C LEU A 21 -47.84 45.31 -10.16
N SER A 22 -49.07 44.79 -10.20
CA SER A 22 -49.51 43.68 -9.35
C SER A 22 -48.75 42.37 -9.65
N GLN A 23 -48.45 42.09 -10.92
CA GLN A 23 -47.63 40.95 -11.32
C GLN A 23 -46.17 41.14 -10.91
N LEU A 24 -45.62 42.34 -11.08
CA LEU A 24 -44.24 42.65 -10.72
C LEU A 24 -44.02 42.50 -9.21
N THR A 25 -44.97 42.98 -8.39
CA THR A 25 -44.92 42.82 -6.93
C THR A 25 -45.04 41.36 -6.50
N SER A 26 -45.93 40.58 -7.13
CA SER A 26 -46.01 39.14 -6.89
C SER A 26 -44.72 38.40 -7.28
N GLN A 27 -44.11 38.76 -8.41
CA GLN A 27 -42.83 38.20 -8.85
C GLN A 27 -41.68 38.57 -7.90
N ALA A 28 -41.64 39.81 -7.41
CA ALA A 28 -40.65 40.25 -6.44
C ALA A 28 -40.72 39.43 -5.15
N GLN A 29 -41.93 39.19 -4.62
CA GLN A 29 -42.12 38.34 -3.44
C GLN A 29 -41.62 36.91 -3.65
N ARG A 30 -41.93 36.31 -4.81
CA ARG A 30 -41.46 34.96 -5.16
C ARG A 30 -39.95 34.90 -5.34
N LEU A 31 -39.32 35.96 -5.86
CA LEU A 31 -37.87 36.06 -5.98
C LEU A 31 -37.20 36.08 -4.60
N THR A 32 -37.73 36.87 -3.66
CA THR A 32 -37.22 36.90 -2.28
C THR A 32 -37.32 35.52 -1.61
N GLU A 33 -38.44 34.80 -1.78
CA GLU A 33 -38.58 33.43 -1.25
C GLU A 33 -37.54 32.46 -1.87
N VAL A 34 -37.29 32.58 -3.17
CA VAL A 34 -36.27 31.75 -3.85
C VAL A 34 -34.87 32.10 -3.35
N GLU A 35 -34.55 33.39 -3.18
CA GLU A 35 -33.25 33.84 -2.66
C GLU A 35 -33.00 33.31 -1.24
N GLU A 36 -33.99 33.35 -0.35
CA GLU A 36 -33.89 32.77 1.00
C GLU A 36 -33.68 31.25 0.94
N ARG A 37 -34.42 30.56 0.07
CA ARG A 37 -34.25 29.11 -0.13
C ARG A 37 -32.89 28.75 -0.72
N VAL A 38 -32.35 29.57 -1.63
CA VAL A 38 -31.00 29.37 -2.18
C VAL A 38 -29.95 29.58 -1.10
N SER A 39 -30.06 30.64 -0.29
CA SER A 39 -29.14 30.89 0.84
C SER A 39 -29.13 29.72 1.82
N THR A 40 -30.30 29.20 2.21
CA THR A 40 -30.37 28.04 3.12
C THR A 40 -29.79 26.76 2.51
N LEU A 41 -29.93 26.56 1.20
CA LEU A 41 -29.33 25.44 0.49
C LEU A 41 -27.80 25.58 0.37
N GLU A 42 -27.29 26.80 0.13
CA GLU A 42 -25.86 27.08 0.09
C GLU A 42 -25.22 26.83 1.46
N ASP A 43 -25.85 27.29 2.54
CA ASP A 43 -25.42 26.99 3.91
C ASP A 43 -25.43 25.47 4.19
N GLY A 44 -26.48 24.77 3.75
CA GLY A 44 -26.56 23.32 3.85
C GLY A 44 -25.46 22.59 3.07
N LEU A 45 -25.13 23.08 1.87
CA LEU A 45 -24.08 22.51 1.02
C LEU A 45 -22.70 22.66 1.66
N THR A 46 -22.39 23.84 2.20
CA THR A 46 -21.10 24.08 2.88
C THR A 46 -20.96 23.22 4.14
N HIS A 47 -22.03 23.07 4.93
CA HIS A 47 -22.05 22.16 6.07
C HIS A 47 -21.83 20.69 5.65
N LEU A 48 -22.50 20.24 4.58
CA LEU A 48 -22.29 18.88 4.07
C LEU A 48 -20.87 18.66 3.58
N GLN A 49 -20.29 19.63 2.86
CA GLN A 49 -18.92 19.53 2.37
C GLN A 49 -17.92 19.41 3.52
N THR A 50 -18.02 20.27 4.54
CA THR A 50 -17.15 20.19 5.73
C THR A 50 -17.32 18.88 6.50
N SER A 51 -18.54 18.35 6.59
CA SER A 51 -18.80 17.03 7.19
C SER A 51 -18.16 15.90 6.39
N VAL A 52 -18.23 15.95 5.05
CA VAL A 52 -17.57 14.95 4.18
C VAL A 52 -16.05 15.00 4.35
N GLU A 53 -15.44 16.18 4.31
CA GLU A 53 -13.99 16.34 4.52
C GLU A 53 -13.55 15.82 5.89
N SER A 54 -14.35 16.07 6.94
CA SER A 54 -14.12 15.53 8.29
C SER A 54 -14.21 14.00 8.32
N HIS A 55 -15.22 13.42 7.68
CA HIS A 55 -15.38 11.96 7.60
C HIS A 55 -14.27 11.31 6.79
N ASP A 56 -13.83 11.90 5.68
CA ASP A 56 -12.72 11.37 4.87
C ASP A 56 -11.41 11.35 5.67
N SER A 57 -11.14 12.41 6.44
CA SER A 57 -10.00 12.47 7.36
C SER A 57 -10.07 11.37 8.43
N LEU A 58 -11.25 11.19 9.04
CA LEU A 58 -11.46 10.12 10.03
C LEU A 58 -11.30 8.73 9.43
N LEU A 59 -11.84 8.50 8.23
CA LEU A 59 -11.71 7.22 7.52
C LEU A 59 -10.26 6.92 7.20
N SER A 60 -9.49 7.90 6.73
CA SER A 60 -8.05 7.74 6.48
C SER A 60 -7.30 7.33 7.76
N SER A 61 -7.55 8.03 8.87
CA SER A 61 -6.97 7.70 10.18
C SER A 61 -7.34 6.29 10.65
N LEU A 62 -8.59 5.89 10.44
CA LEU A 62 -9.08 4.57 10.85
C LEU A 62 -8.47 3.45 10.00
N ILE A 63 -8.34 3.67 8.68
CA ILE A 63 -7.67 2.73 7.76
C ILE A 63 -6.22 2.52 8.20
N ASP A 64 -5.48 3.59 8.45
CA ASP A 64 -4.10 3.52 8.92
C ASP A 64 -3.99 2.80 10.27
N LYS A 65 -4.93 3.07 11.18
CA LYS A 65 -4.96 2.42 12.49
C LYS A 65 -5.24 0.92 12.38
N VAL A 66 -6.17 0.51 11.53
CA VAL A 66 -6.49 -0.90 11.30
C VAL A 66 -5.30 -1.63 10.67
N ASP A 67 -4.64 -1.04 9.67
CA ASP A 67 -3.44 -1.61 9.05
C ASP A 67 -2.31 -1.81 10.08
N ASP A 68 -2.08 -0.82 10.94
CA ASP A 68 -1.07 -0.86 11.99
C ASP A 68 -1.39 -1.92 13.07
N LEU A 69 -2.65 -2.02 13.52
CA LEU A 69 -3.10 -3.05 14.46
C LEU A 69 -2.97 -4.46 13.88
N GLU A 70 -3.36 -4.64 12.62
CA GLU A 70 -3.23 -5.91 11.92
C GLU A 70 -1.77 -6.34 11.82
N ASN A 71 -0.86 -5.42 11.44
CA ASN A 71 0.56 -5.73 11.34
C ASN A 71 1.21 -6.01 12.71
N ARG A 72 0.77 -5.33 13.79
CA ARG A 72 1.24 -5.66 15.15
C ARG A 72 0.80 -7.06 15.57
N SER A 73 -0.44 -7.45 15.27
CA SER A 73 -0.94 -8.80 15.53
C SER A 73 -0.17 -9.86 14.75
N ARG A 74 0.21 -9.57 13.50
CA ARG A 74 0.95 -10.49 12.61
C ARG A 74 2.47 -10.48 12.81
N ARG A 75 3.02 -9.64 13.69
CA ARG A 75 4.47 -9.39 13.79
C ARG A 75 5.32 -10.64 14.05
N ASN A 76 4.77 -11.60 14.79
CA ASN A 76 5.40 -12.87 15.12
C ASN A 76 5.11 -14.00 14.13
N ASN A 77 4.30 -13.72 13.10
CA ASN A 77 3.89 -14.72 12.13
C ASN A 77 4.90 -14.84 11.00
N LEU A 78 5.10 -16.07 10.55
CA LEU A 78 5.90 -16.43 9.38
C LEU A 78 5.10 -17.36 8.47
N ARG A 79 5.47 -17.35 7.19
CA ARG A 79 4.81 -18.11 6.12
C ARG A 79 5.80 -19.00 5.42
N ILE A 80 5.50 -20.28 5.32
CA ILE A 80 6.25 -21.24 4.48
C ILE A 80 5.43 -21.51 3.23
N VAL A 81 6.04 -21.27 2.08
CA VAL A 81 5.45 -21.51 0.75
C VAL A 81 6.14 -22.71 0.11
N ARG A 82 5.37 -23.49 -0.66
CA ARG A 82 5.79 -24.73 -1.36
C ARG A 82 5.99 -25.95 -0.48
N LEU A 83 5.55 -25.94 0.79
CA LEU A 83 5.60 -27.17 1.59
C LEU A 83 4.56 -28.18 1.06
N PRO A 84 4.96 -29.40 0.64
CA PRO A 84 4.06 -30.40 0.07
C PRO A 84 2.82 -30.65 0.94
N GLU A 85 1.65 -30.81 0.32
CA GLU A 85 0.38 -31.06 1.05
C GLU A 85 0.36 -32.39 1.81
N THR A 86 1.28 -33.31 1.52
CA THR A 86 1.45 -34.57 2.27
C THR A 86 1.85 -34.32 3.74
N VAL A 87 2.51 -33.20 4.02
CA VAL A 87 2.86 -32.80 5.39
C VAL A 87 1.64 -32.16 6.06
N LYS A 88 0.97 -32.93 6.93
CA LYS A 88 -0.24 -32.52 7.66
C LYS A 88 -0.12 -32.78 9.17
N GLY A 89 -1.00 -32.13 9.94
CA GLY A 89 -1.18 -32.40 11.37
C GLY A 89 0.11 -32.29 12.19
N PRO A 90 0.45 -33.29 13.04
CA PRO A 90 1.65 -33.25 13.89
C PRO A 90 2.97 -33.09 13.14
N GLN A 91 3.07 -33.62 11.91
CA GLN A 91 4.27 -33.48 11.09
C GLN A 91 4.51 -32.01 10.71
N LEU A 92 3.44 -31.25 10.48
CA LEU A 92 3.54 -29.83 10.17
C LEU A 92 4.13 -29.04 11.34
N HIS A 93 3.73 -29.37 12.57
CA HIS A 93 4.31 -28.79 13.76
C HIS A 93 5.79 -29.15 13.91
N HIS A 94 6.15 -30.42 13.72
CA HIS A 94 7.54 -30.88 13.77
C HIS A 94 8.43 -30.18 12.74
N VAL A 95 7.92 -29.94 11.53
CA VAL A 95 8.64 -29.19 10.48
C VAL A 95 9.01 -27.79 10.98
N VAL A 96 8.07 -27.11 11.65
CA VAL A 96 8.32 -25.74 12.16
C VAL A 96 9.18 -25.75 13.43
N SER A 97 8.88 -26.62 14.40
CA SER A 97 9.53 -26.59 15.71
C SER A 97 10.94 -27.16 15.74
N SER A 98 11.21 -28.19 14.92
CA SER A 98 12.42 -29.00 15.03
C SER A 98 13.27 -28.94 13.75
N TRP A 99 12.67 -29.24 12.60
CA TRP A 99 13.40 -29.26 11.34
C TRP A 99 13.85 -27.86 10.90
N LEU A 100 12.97 -26.85 10.95
CA LEU A 100 13.28 -25.51 10.43
C LEU A 100 14.48 -24.86 11.15
N PRO A 101 14.57 -24.85 12.50
CA PRO A 101 15.77 -24.36 13.18
C PRO A 101 17.03 -25.14 12.79
N THR A 102 16.92 -26.47 12.68
CA THR A 102 18.04 -27.34 12.31
C THR A 102 18.54 -27.05 10.90
N ALA A 103 17.63 -26.94 9.93
CA ALA A 103 17.94 -26.61 8.54
C ALA A 103 18.57 -25.22 8.38
N LEU A 104 18.33 -24.32 9.34
CA LEU A 104 18.92 -22.97 9.37
C LEU A 104 20.17 -22.88 10.25
N GLY A 105 20.67 -23.99 10.80
CA GLY A 105 21.85 -24.00 11.67
C GLY A 105 21.65 -23.27 13.00
N LEU A 106 20.43 -23.27 13.54
CA LEU A 106 20.06 -22.60 14.79
C LEU A 106 20.01 -23.56 16.00
N THR A 107 20.60 -24.75 15.87
CA THR A 107 20.48 -25.88 16.82
C THR A 107 21.01 -25.60 18.21
N ASP A 108 21.92 -24.64 18.37
CA ASP A 108 22.67 -24.54 19.62
C ASP A 108 21.95 -23.80 20.75
N ASN A 109 20.80 -23.13 20.54
CA ASN A 109 20.16 -22.34 21.61
C ASN A 109 18.71 -21.88 21.32
N LEU A 110 17.94 -22.58 20.49
CA LEU A 110 16.58 -22.15 20.14
C LEU A 110 15.53 -23.23 20.44
N ALA A 111 15.05 -23.27 21.68
CA ALA A 111 13.80 -23.94 22.02
C ALA A 111 12.63 -23.12 21.44
N LEU A 112 12.29 -23.39 20.19
CA LEU A 112 11.29 -22.63 19.45
C LEU A 112 9.88 -22.93 19.97
N THR A 113 9.27 -21.98 20.66
CA THR A 113 7.86 -22.09 21.08
C THR A 113 6.93 -21.63 19.96
N VAL A 114 6.23 -22.59 19.36
CA VAL A 114 5.22 -22.36 18.32
C VAL A 114 3.84 -22.31 18.97
N GLU A 115 3.17 -21.16 18.90
CA GLU A 115 1.81 -21.00 19.45
C GLU A 115 0.76 -21.63 18.53
N ARG A 116 0.94 -21.48 17.22
CA ARG A 116 -0.03 -21.94 16.22
C ARG A 116 0.67 -22.25 14.91
N VAL A 117 0.23 -23.31 14.24
CA VAL A 117 0.67 -23.67 12.89
C VAL A 117 -0.49 -24.29 12.12
N HIS A 118 -0.75 -23.82 10.92
CA HIS A 118 -1.81 -24.34 10.07
C HIS A 118 -1.62 -23.92 8.60
N ARG A 119 -2.39 -24.53 7.69
CA ARG A 119 -2.45 -24.14 6.29
C ARG A 119 -3.53 -23.08 6.08
N LEU A 120 -3.25 -22.12 5.20
CA LEU A 120 -4.18 -21.06 4.80
C LEU A 120 -5.08 -21.54 3.65
N GLY A 121 -6.39 -21.27 3.76
CA GLY A 121 -7.38 -21.57 2.73
C GLY A 121 -7.95 -22.99 2.78
N PRO A 122 -9.02 -23.25 2.01
CA PRO A 122 -9.72 -24.54 2.01
C PRO A 122 -8.82 -25.68 1.50
N ASP A 123 -9.03 -26.90 2.00
CA ASP A 123 -8.31 -28.09 1.50
C ASP A 123 -8.87 -28.47 0.13
N LEU A 124 -8.27 -27.91 -0.92
CA LEU A 124 -8.54 -28.31 -2.30
C LEU A 124 -7.70 -29.55 -2.60
N SER A 125 -8.30 -30.53 -3.30
CA SER A 125 -7.63 -31.77 -3.67
C SER A 125 -6.22 -31.50 -4.26
N PRO A 126 -5.20 -32.34 -3.95
CA PRO A 126 -3.80 -32.08 -4.31
C PRO A 126 -3.52 -31.81 -5.79
N SER A 127 -4.44 -32.17 -6.70
CA SER A 127 -4.27 -32.01 -8.14
C SER A 127 -4.71 -30.64 -8.70
N LEU A 128 -5.29 -29.75 -7.88
CA LEU A 128 -5.90 -28.51 -8.37
C LEU A 128 -5.03 -27.24 -8.28
N GLY A 129 -3.80 -27.31 -7.75
CA GLY A 129 -2.96 -26.11 -7.67
C GLY A 129 -1.67 -26.26 -6.85
N PRO A 130 -0.92 -25.15 -6.67
CA PRO A 130 0.27 -25.15 -5.83
C PRO A 130 -0.07 -25.47 -4.37
N PRO A 131 0.84 -26.08 -3.59
CA PRO A 131 0.60 -26.36 -2.18
C PRO A 131 0.24 -25.09 -1.40
N ARG A 132 -0.71 -25.21 -0.46
CA ARG A 132 -1.15 -24.10 0.36
C ARG A 132 -0.02 -23.56 1.21
N THR A 133 -0.07 -22.25 1.43
CA THR A 133 0.87 -21.60 2.32
C THR A 133 0.60 -22.04 3.76
N VAL A 134 1.66 -22.43 4.45
CA VAL A 134 1.61 -22.68 5.89
C VAL A 134 1.89 -21.37 6.60
N ILE A 135 1.07 -21.01 7.57
CA ILE A 135 1.34 -19.91 8.48
C ILE A 135 1.60 -20.47 9.87
N PHE A 136 2.59 -19.90 10.55
CA PHE A 136 2.87 -20.22 11.94
C PHE A 136 3.19 -18.97 12.74
N GLN A 137 2.85 -19.01 14.03
CA GLN A 137 3.04 -17.94 14.99
C GLN A 137 4.01 -18.40 16.06
N LEU A 138 5.02 -17.59 16.30
CA LEU A 138 6.01 -17.80 17.35
C LEU A 138 5.63 -17.00 18.59
N LEU A 139 5.93 -17.53 19.76
CA LEU A 139 5.73 -16.80 21.02
C LEU A 139 6.64 -15.56 21.08
N ASN A 140 7.93 -15.72 20.74
CA ASN A 140 8.92 -14.65 20.87
C ASN A 140 9.25 -13.99 19.53
N PHE A 141 9.19 -12.66 19.50
CA PHE A 141 9.61 -11.88 18.34
C PHE A 141 11.10 -12.03 18.01
N SER A 142 11.95 -12.22 19.02
CA SER A 142 13.40 -12.43 18.86
C SER A 142 13.69 -13.67 18.00
N ASP A 143 12.94 -14.74 18.21
CA ASP A 143 13.15 -16.03 17.55
C ASP A 143 12.76 -15.91 16.07
N LYS A 144 11.65 -15.21 15.80
CA LYS A 144 11.25 -14.83 14.44
C LYS A 144 12.33 -14.04 13.71
N ILE A 145 12.97 -13.08 14.39
CA ILE A 145 14.06 -12.29 13.79
C ILE A 145 15.29 -13.15 13.51
N ARG A 146 15.70 -14.02 14.45
CA ARG A 146 16.83 -14.95 14.28
C ARG A 146 16.61 -15.89 13.09
N ILE A 147 15.43 -16.51 13.01
CA ILE A 147 15.03 -17.36 11.88
C ILE A 147 15.15 -16.60 10.56
N MET A 148 14.57 -15.39 10.48
CA MET A 148 14.60 -14.61 9.24
C MET A 148 16.02 -14.14 8.88
N GLN A 149 16.90 -13.92 9.86
CA GLN A 149 18.30 -13.58 9.60
C GLN A 149 19.08 -14.79 9.10
N ALA A 150 18.91 -15.97 9.72
CA ALA A 150 19.51 -17.21 9.28
C ALA A 150 19.05 -17.60 7.87
N TYR A 151 17.74 -17.50 7.59
CA TYR A 151 17.19 -17.76 6.26
C TYR A 151 17.74 -16.83 5.18
N ARG A 152 18.02 -15.55 5.48
CA ARG A 152 18.65 -14.64 4.50
C ARG A 152 20.12 -14.97 4.22
N LYS A 153 20.81 -15.58 5.18
CA LYS A 153 22.20 -16.05 5.04
C LYS A 153 22.26 -17.42 4.37
N ALA A 154 21.21 -18.23 4.54
CA ALA A 154 21.06 -19.49 3.85
C ALA A 154 20.80 -19.23 2.35
N ASN A 155 21.52 -19.95 1.48
CA ASN A 155 21.30 -19.86 0.03
C ASN A 155 20.00 -20.56 -0.38
N THR A 156 19.73 -21.73 0.20
CA THR A 156 18.58 -22.57 -0.14
C THR A 156 18.02 -23.23 1.12
N LEU A 157 16.69 -23.35 1.19
CA LEU A 157 15.98 -24.08 2.25
C LEU A 157 15.23 -25.25 1.62
N GLU A 158 15.76 -26.47 1.74
CA GLU A 158 15.19 -27.66 1.08
C GLU A 158 14.64 -28.67 2.07
N HIS A 159 13.43 -29.15 1.82
CA HIS A 159 12.76 -30.18 2.60
C HIS A 159 12.30 -31.30 1.67
N ASN A 160 12.84 -32.51 1.85
CA ASN A 160 12.51 -33.70 1.06
C ASN A 160 12.52 -33.44 -0.46
N GLY A 161 13.59 -32.82 -0.96
CA GLY A 161 13.76 -32.50 -2.39
C GLY A 161 12.93 -31.31 -2.88
N THR A 162 12.22 -30.60 -2.01
CA THR A 162 11.44 -29.41 -2.38
C THR A 162 12.08 -28.14 -1.78
N THR A 163 12.40 -27.17 -2.63
CA THR A 163 12.86 -25.84 -2.19
C THR A 163 11.71 -25.03 -1.61
N LEU A 164 11.76 -24.80 -0.31
CA LEU A 164 10.81 -24.00 0.44
C LEU A 164 11.18 -22.52 0.39
N ARG A 165 10.18 -21.65 0.58
CA ARG A 165 10.40 -20.21 0.75
C ARG A 165 9.77 -19.73 2.03
N LEU A 166 10.54 -18.95 2.80
CA LEU A 166 10.10 -18.37 4.07
C LEU A 166 9.85 -16.86 3.92
N PHE A 167 8.69 -16.40 4.35
CA PHE A 167 8.29 -15.00 4.31
C PHE A 167 7.73 -14.54 5.65
N GLN A 168 7.76 -13.22 5.87
CA GLN A 168 7.01 -12.60 6.95
C GLN A 168 5.53 -12.50 6.55
N ASP A 169 4.62 -12.60 7.52
CA ASP A 169 3.21 -12.30 7.29
C ASP A 169 2.95 -10.81 7.52
N PHE A 170 2.47 -10.13 6.48
CA PHE A 170 2.10 -8.71 6.51
C PHE A 170 0.62 -8.57 6.16
N SER A 171 -0.02 -7.47 6.56
CA SER A 171 -1.33 -7.10 6.05
C SER A 171 -1.32 -6.98 4.52
N ALA A 172 -2.51 -7.07 3.91
CA ALA A 172 -2.64 -6.95 2.45
C ALA A 172 -2.14 -5.59 1.94
N SER A 173 -2.49 -4.49 2.63
CA SER A 173 -2.04 -3.13 2.30
C SER A 173 -0.53 -3.01 2.37
N LEU A 174 0.09 -3.45 3.48
CA LEU A 174 1.54 -3.39 3.63
C LEU A 174 2.27 -4.27 2.60
N ALA A 175 1.75 -5.47 2.34
CA ALA A 175 2.30 -6.36 1.32
C ALA A 175 2.24 -5.71 -0.09
N ALA A 176 1.16 -5.00 -0.42
CA ALA A 176 1.03 -4.26 -1.66
C ALA A 176 2.05 -3.11 -1.75
N ARG A 177 2.15 -2.27 -0.70
CA ARG A 177 3.17 -1.19 -0.62
C ARG A 177 4.58 -1.73 -0.81
N ARG A 178 4.94 -2.82 -0.12
CA ARG A 178 6.26 -3.45 -0.27
C ARG A 178 6.49 -4.05 -1.66
N ARG A 179 5.45 -4.62 -2.29
CA ARG A 179 5.52 -5.15 -3.67
C ARG A 179 5.79 -4.05 -4.69
N ALA A 180 5.28 -2.84 -4.47
CA ALA A 180 5.53 -1.70 -5.36
C ALA A 180 7.03 -1.34 -5.48
N PHE A 181 7.86 -1.68 -4.48
CA PHE A 181 9.32 -1.52 -4.54
C PHE A 181 10.03 -2.65 -5.31
N ALA A 182 9.36 -3.72 -5.72
CA ALA A 182 10.00 -4.87 -6.37
C ALA A 182 10.77 -4.51 -7.67
N PRO A 183 10.24 -3.64 -8.56
CA PRO A 183 10.98 -3.23 -9.77
C PRO A 183 12.30 -2.53 -9.44
N ILE A 184 12.29 -1.59 -8.50
CA ILE A 184 13.51 -0.91 -8.02
C ILE A 184 14.48 -1.88 -7.36
N CYS A 185 14.00 -2.73 -6.46
CA CYS A 185 14.85 -3.71 -5.80
C CYS A 185 15.57 -4.59 -6.84
N SER A 186 14.88 -4.94 -7.93
CA SER A 186 15.44 -5.71 -9.03
C SER A 186 16.51 -4.92 -9.80
N LYS A 187 16.26 -3.64 -10.11
CA LYS A 187 17.26 -2.74 -10.73
C LYS A 187 18.50 -2.57 -9.84
N LEU A 188 18.32 -2.31 -8.55
CA LEU A 188 19.42 -2.17 -7.58
C LEU A 188 20.23 -3.46 -7.42
N ALA A 189 19.55 -4.61 -7.39
CA ALA A 189 20.22 -5.92 -7.34
C ALA A 189 21.05 -6.16 -8.61
N ALA A 190 20.51 -5.83 -9.80
CA ALA A 190 21.23 -5.94 -11.07
C ALA A 190 22.45 -5.00 -11.13
N ALA A 191 22.35 -3.82 -10.53
CA ALA A 191 23.45 -2.86 -10.39
C ALA A 191 24.43 -3.20 -9.24
N ASN A 192 24.22 -4.32 -8.53
CA ASN A 192 25.01 -4.74 -7.36
C ASN A 192 25.08 -3.67 -6.24
N VAL A 193 24.04 -2.85 -6.12
CA VAL A 193 23.91 -1.82 -5.09
C VAL A 193 23.34 -2.46 -3.83
N ARG A 194 23.93 -2.18 -2.66
CA ARG A 194 23.43 -2.70 -1.40
C ARG A 194 22.17 -1.94 -0.98
N PHE A 195 21.07 -2.65 -0.75
CA PHE A 195 19.82 -2.05 -0.28
C PHE A 195 19.12 -2.91 0.78
N THR A 196 18.13 -2.34 1.45
CA THR A 196 17.25 -3.04 2.39
C THR A 196 15.89 -2.38 2.41
N LEU A 197 14.83 -3.16 2.18
CA LEU A 197 13.46 -2.69 2.36
C LEU A 197 13.05 -2.86 3.84
N GLN A 198 13.11 -1.77 4.60
CA GLN A 198 12.79 -1.72 6.02
C GLN A 198 11.27 -1.77 6.25
N TYR A 199 10.87 -2.22 7.45
CA TYR A 199 9.48 -2.10 7.89
C TYR A 199 9.16 -0.62 8.19
N PRO A 200 7.97 -0.10 7.84
CA PRO A 200 6.88 -0.80 7.15
C PRO A 200 7.17 -1.02 5.64
N ALA A 201 7.49 0.02 4.89
CA ALA A 201 7.82 -0.07 3.46
C ALA A 201 8.76 1.06 3.04
N ARG A 202 9.93 1.14 3.69
CA ARG A 202 10.93 2.20 3.44
C ARG A 202 12.18 1.60 2.83
N LEU A 203 12.58 2.04 1.65
CA LEU A 203 13.76 1.54 0.97
C LEU A 203 15.00 2.30 1.44
N ARG A 204 15.95 1.58 2.02
CA ARG A 204 17.29 2.07 2.38
C ARG A 204 18.27 1.65 1.30
N VAL A 205 18.97 2.58 0.67
CA VAL A 205 19.95 2.31 -0.40
C VAL A 205 21.32 2.84 0.03
N HIS A 206 22.39 2.08 -0.26
CA HIS A 206 23.77 2.49 -0.03
C HIS A 206 24.41 2.89 -1.36
N LEU A 207 24.63 4.18 -1.57
CA LEU A 207 25.04 4.72 -2.86
C LEU A 207 26.10 5.81 -2.64
N HIS A 208 27.21 5.75 -3.38
CA HIS A 208 28.38 6.64 -3.24
C HIS A 208 28.90 6.80 -1.79
N GLY A 209 28.84 5.74 -0.97
CA GLY A 209 29.25 5.79 0.43
C GLY A 209 28.25 6.47 1.37
N GLN A 210 27.13 6.99 0.86
CA GLN A 210 26.02 7.54 1.64
C GLN A 210 24.85 6.55 1.72
N VAL A 211 23.98 6.78 2.71
CA VAL A 211 22.75 6.01 2.91
C VAL A 211 21.56 6.92 2.67
N THR A 212 20.78 6.61 1.65
CA THR A 212 19.53 7.32 1.33
C THR A 212 18.31 6.47 1.67
N PHE A 213 17.20 7.15 1.93
CA PHE A 213 15.93 6.52 2.31
C PHE A 213 14.82 7.02 1.40
N TYR A 214 13.96 6.10 0.97
CA TYR A 214 12.84 6.41 0.09
C TYR A 214 11.56 5.79 0.64
N ASP A 215 10.54 6.64 0.78
CA ASP A 215 9.21 6.26 1.28
C ASP A 215 8.23 5.96 0.13
N SER A 216 8.54 6.41 -1.09
CA SER A 216 7.82 6.07 -2.32
C SER A 216 8.71 5.38 -3.36
N PRO A 217 8.19 4.37 -4.10
CA PRO A 217 8.88 3.81 -5.26
C PRO A 217 9.15 4.84 -6.36
N THR A 218 8.28 5.83 -6.56
CA THR A 218 8.49 6.86 -7.59
C THR A 218 9.73 7.70 -7.31
N ASP A 219 9.88 8.13 -6.06
CA ASP A 219 10.97 9.01 -5.63
C ASP A 219 12.32 8.27 -5.68
N ALA A 220 12.29 6.97 -5.37
CA ALA A 220 13.45 6.12 -5.54
C ALA A 220 13.84 5.94 -7.02
N LEU A 221 12.87 5.87 -7.94
CA LEU A 221 13.16 5.68 -9.37
C LEU A 221 13.81 6.93 -9.97
N THR A 222 13.21 8.10 -9.75
CA THR A 222 13.69 9.37 -10.31
C THR A 222 15.13 9.66 -9.87
N ILE A 223 15.43 9.51 -8.59
CA ILE A 223 16.77 9.79 -8.06
C ILE A 223 17.81 8.78 -8.57
N LEU A 224 17.44 7.51 -8.73
CA LEU A 224 18.36 6.49 -9.26
C LEU A 224 18.63 6.68 -10.76
N GLU A 225 17.62 7.10 -11.53
CA GLU A 225 17.78 7.40 -12.96
C GLU A 225 18.66 8.64 -13.16
N ASP A 226 18.47 9.69 -12.35
CA ASP A 226 19.30 10.89 -12.36
C ASP A 226 20.77 10.61 -11.97
N ASP A 227 21.02 9.73 -11.00
CA ASP A 227 22.39 9.37 -10.60
C ASP A 227 23.11 8.51 -11.65
N THR A 228 22.37 7.63 -12.33
CA THR A 228 22.91 6.90 -13.50
C THR A 228 23.22 7.82 -14.67
N ALA A 229 22.45 8.90 -14.85
CA ALA A 229 22.69 9.91 -15.89
C ALA A 229 23.87 10.85 -15.54
N ARG A 230 24.13 11.12 -14.25
CA ARG A 230 25.28 11.92 -13.79
C ARG A 230 26.62 11.17 -13.79
N SER A 231 26.60 9.86 -14.00
CA SER A 231 27.80 9.03 -14.09
C SER A 231 28.14 8.59 -15.53
N PRO A 232 28.46 9.49 -16.49
CA PRO A 232 29.14 9.07 -17.71
C PRO A 232 30.66 9.29 -17.58
N SER A 233 31.42 8.25 -17.93
CA SER A 233 32.83 8.26 -18.32
C SER A 233 33.91 8.53 -17.24
N SER A 234 34.54 7.44 -16.78
CA SER A 234 36.00 7.38 -16.68
C SER A 234 36.52 6.11 -17.35
N THR A 235 36.50 6.13 -18.68
CA THR A 235 37.33 5.24 -19.47
C THR A 235 38.79 5.68 -19.29
N SER A 236 39.62 4.86 -18.67
CA SER A 236 41.07 4.90 -18.91
C SER A 236 41.50 3.58 -19.49
N THR A 237 41.50 3.53 -20.82
CA THR A 237 42.29 2.64 -21.64
C THR A 237 43.73 2.64 -21.15
N ARG A 238 44.23 1.48 -20.68
CA ARG A 238 45.67 1.22 -20.64
C ARG A 238 45.96 -0.04 -21.46
N GLN A 239 46.21 0.17 -22.74
CA GLN A 239 46.97 -0.76 -23.56
C GLN A 239 48.48 -0.66 -23.24
N ARG A 240 49.17 -1.78 -23.46
CA ARG A 240 50.61 -2.13 -23.36
C ARG A 240 50.93 -2.97 -22.13
N SER A 241 51.60 -4.12 -22.23
CA SER A 241 52.23 -4.79 -23.37
C SER A 241 52.56 -6.23 -22.98
N SER A 242 52.45 -7.13 -23.95
CA SER A 242 53.03 -8.47 -23.95
C SER A 242 54.54 -8.46 -23.72
N ASN A 243 55.06 -9.40 -22.92
CA ASN A 243 56.20 -10.27 -23.27
C ASN A 243 56.29 -11.49 -22.33
N PRO A 244 56.94 -12.60 -22.77
CA PRO A 244 56.69 -13.98 -22.30
C PRO A 244 57.80 -14.49 -21.33
N PRO A 245 57.81 -15.77 -20.90
CA PRO A 245 58.34 -16.19 -19.60
C PRO A 245 59.84 -16.55 -19.60
N THR A 246 60.39 -16.69 -18.40
CA THR A 246 61.54 -17.55 -18.11
C THR A 246 61.24 -18.32 -16.83
#